data_AF-Q8CE96-F1
#
_entry.id   AF-Q8CE96-F1
#
_cell.length_a   1.000
_cell.length_b   1.000
_cell.length_c   1.000
_cell.angle_alpha   90.00
_cell.angle_beta   90.00
_cell.angle_gamma   90.00
#
_symmetry.space_group_name_H-M   'P 1'
#
loop_
_entity.id
_entity.type
_entity.pdbx_description
1 polymer ?
#
loop_
_entity_poly.entity_id
_entity_poly.type
_entity_poly.pdbx_seq_one_letter_code
_entity_poly.pdbx_strand_id
1 'polypeptide(L)'
;MEASAAEQPSSPPPPLGDHCIHDGDFVVLKREDVFKAVQVQRRKKVTFEKQWFYLDNAIGHSYGSAFDVSSGGSLQLRKKLEEPASETKEAGTDNRNIVDDGKSQKLTQDDIKALKDKGIKGEEIVQQLIENSTTFRDKTEFAQDKYIKKKKKKYEAIVTILKPSTRILSIMYYAREPGKINHMRYDTLAQMLTLGNIRAGNKMIVMETCSGLVLGAMMERMGGFGSIIQLYPGDGPVRAATACFGFPKSFLSGLYEFPLNKVNSLLNGTFSAEMLSSEPKDSTPVEESNGELEEKEIAEQADEDNIVDAAENNSGEQRPMEIVPGDPENKEPKEKRSKRDYIQEKQRRQEEQRKRHLEAAALLGERNADGLIVASRFHPTPLLLSLLDFVAPSRPFVVYCQYKEPLLECYTKLRERGGVINLRLSETWLRNYQVLPDRSHPKLLMSGGGGYLLSGFTVVSDSLRADPSLKSCTGALDPHKAEEPAAKKQKCMESAS
;
A
#
# COMPACT_ATOMS: atom_id res chain seq x y z
N MET A 1 -23.10 10.02 52.59
CA MET A 1 -22.82 11.22 51.77
C MET A 1 -22.62 10.75 50.35
N GLU A 2 -23.73 10.53 49.64
CA GLU A 2 -23.72 10.21 48.21
C GLU A 2 -23.80 11.54 47.45
N ALA A 3 -22.75 11.85 46.70
CA ALA A 3 -22.71 13.00 45.81
C ALA A 3 -22.16 12.54 44.46
N SER A 4 -23.10 12.24 43.56
CA SER A 4 -23.12 12.66 42.15
C SER A 4 -21.76 12.79 41.44
N ALA A 5 -21.38 11.75 40.70
CA ALA A 5 -20.38 11.84 39.65
C ALA A 5 -21.06 12.43 38.40
N ALA A 6 -20.65 13.65 38.05
CA ALA A 6 -21.10 14.35 36.86
C ALA A 6 -20.73 13.57 35.59
N GLU A 7 -21.73 13.23 34.78
CA GLU A 7 -21.59 12.80 33.40
C GLU A 7 -20.85 13.89 32.60
N GLN A 8 -19.66 13.55 32.10
CA GLN A 8 -19.00 14.36 31.08
C GLN A 8 -19.83 14.31 29.78
N PRO A 9 -19.96 15.43 29.06
CA PRO A 9 -20.73 15.48 27.83
C PRO A 9 -20.03 14.58 26.80
N SER A 10 -20.77 13.58 26.32
CA SER A 10 -20.36 12.75 25.19
C SER A 10 -20.00 13.66 24.03
N SER A 11 -18.74 13.58 23.59
CA SER A 11 -18.28 14.26 22.38
C SER A 11 -19.19 13.85 21.22
N PRO A 12 -19.73 14.78 20.41
CA PRO A 12 -20.54 14.42 19.26
C PRO A 12 -19.71 13.51 18.35
N PRO A 13 -20.34 12.51 17.68
CA PRO A 13 -19.62 11.71 16.70
C PRO A 13 -18.98 12.66 15.67
N PRO A 14 -17.75 12.38 15.21
CA PRO A 14 -17.13 13.21 14.19
C PRO A 14 -18.09 13.30 13.00
N PRO A 15 -18.21 14.47 12.34
CA PRO A 15 -19.11 14.63 11.22
C PRO A 15 -18.86 13.50 10.24
N LEU A 16 -19.93 12.76 9.89
CA LEU A 16 -19.91 11.64 8.94
C LEU A 16 -19.04 12.04 7.76
N GLY A 17 -17.83 11.48 7.73
CA GLY A 17 -16.73 12.04 6.95
C GLY A 17 -17.13 12.19 5.49
N ASP A 18 -16.82 13.36 4.94
CA ASP A 18 -17.28 13.79 3.63
C ASP A 18 -17.22 12.65 2.61
N HIS A 19 -18.40 12.17 2.21
CA HIS A 19 -18.56 11.01 1.35
C HIS A 19 -18.34 11.35 -0.13
N CYS A 20 -18.10 12.63 -0.41
CA CYS A 20 -17.88 13.18 -1.74
C CYS A 20 -16.40 13.37 -2.04
N ILE A 21 -16.09 13.36 -3.33
CA ILE A 21 -14.75 13.59 -3.88
C ILE A 21 -14.50 15.10 -3.93
N HIS A 22 -13.38 15.55 -3.36
CA HIS A 22 -12.97 16.95 -3.38
C HIS A 22 -11.71 17.17 -4.21
N ASP A 23 -11.46 18.42 -4.57
CA ASP A 23 -10.17 18.83 -5.12
C ASP A 23 -9.08 18.65 -4.05
N GLY A 24 -7.91 18.14 -4.45
CA GLY A 24 -6.82 17.81 -3.55
C GLY A 24 -6.90 16.41 -2.89
N ASP A 25 -8.05 15.74 -2.96
CA ASP A 25 -8.21 14.40 -2.38
C ASP A 25 -7.27 13.38 -3.04
N PHE A 26 -6.69 12.50 -2.22
CA PHE A 26 -6.09 11.27 -2.72
C PHE A 26 -7.19 10.25 -3.00
N VAL A 27 -7.23 9.71 -4.21
CA VAL A 27 -8.27 8.76 -4.67
C VAL A 27 -7.64 7.58 -5.40
N VAL A 28 -8.40 6.48 -5.54
CA VAL A 28 -8.00 5.33 -6.32
C VAL A 28 -8.95 5.14 -7.50
N LEU A 29 -8.40 5.18 -8.71
CA LEU A 29 -9.09 4.84 -9.94
C LEU A 29 -9.16 3.32 -10.07
N LYS A 30 -10.34 2.79 -10.38
CA LYS A 30 -10.59 1.38 -10.64
C LYS A 30 -11.18 1.20 -12.04
N ARG A 31 -10.63 0.26 -12.80
CA ARG A 31 -11.25 -0.29 -14.02
C ARG A 31 -11.10 -1.79 -13.97
N GLU A 32 -12.21 -2.52 -13.95
CA GLU A 32 -12.21 -3.96 -13.65
C GLU A 32 -11.46 -4.25 -12.33
N ASP A 33 -10.45 -5.10 -12.36
CA ASP A 33 -9.59 -5.42 -11.21
C ASP A 33 -8.28 -4.61 -11.18
N VAL A 34 -8.13 -3.60 -12.07
CA VAL A 34 -6.95 -2.74 -12.15
C VAL A 34 -7.16 -1.47 -11.35
N PHE A 35 -6.17 -1.12 -10.52
CA PHE A 35 -6.20 0.04 -9.64
C PHE A 35 -5.05 1.01 -9.96
N LYS A 36 -5.26 2.32 -9.77
CA LYS A 36 -4.22 3.35 -9.80
C LYS A 36 -4.57 4.49 -8.84
N ALA A 37 -3.68 4.77 -7.89
CA ALA A 37 -3.80 5.91 -6.99
C ALA A 37 -3.39 7.20 -7.70
N VAL A 38 -4.13 8.29 -7.45
CA VAL A 38 -3.86 9.64 -7.97
C VAL A 38 -4.34 10.67 -6.95
N GLN A 39 -3.81 11.89 -7.03
CA GLN A 39 -4.37 13.04 -6.34
C GLN A 39 -5.26 13.81 -7.31
N VAL A 40 -6.48 14.14 -6.88
CA VAL A 40 -7.41 14.99 -7.62
C VAL A 40 -6.83 16.39 -7.66
N GLN A 41 -6.65 16.92 -8.87
CA GLN A 41 -6.22 18.30 -9.10
C GLN A 41 -6.96 18.82 -10.33
N ARG A 42 -7.61 19.98 -10.20
CA ARG A 42 -8.27 20.65 -11.32
C ARG A 42 -7.32 20.87 -12.50
N ARG A 43 -7.83 20.65 -13.72
CA ARG A 43 -7.09 20.82 -14.99
C ARG A 43 -5.81 19.97 -15.11
N LYS A 44 -5.68 18.90 -14.31
CA LYS A 44 -4.57 17.95 -14.42
C LYS A 44 -4.97 16.75 -15.26
N LYS A 45 -4.19 16.50 -16.31
CA LYS A 45 -4.32 15.30 -17.15
C LYS A 45 -3.81 14.09 -16.38
N VAL A 46 -4.66 13.07 -16.20
CA VAL A 46 -4.29 11.78 -15.64
C VAL A 46 -4.36 10.69 -16.71
N THR A 47 -3.44 9.74 -16.68
CA THR A 47 -3.43 8.57 -17.57
C THR A 47 -3.81 7.31 -16.82
N PHE A 48 -4.71 6.50 -17.36
CA PHE A 48 -5.12 5.24 -16.76
C PHE A 48 -5.61 4.27 -17.85
N GLU A 49 -5.11 3.03 -17.85
CA GLU A 49 -5.48 1.99 -18.82
C GLU A 49 -5.50 2.47 -20.29
N LYS A 50 -4.41 3.09 -20.73
CA LYS A 50 -4.20 3.64 -22.10
C LYS A 50 -5.14 4.79 -22.49
N GLN A 51 -5.83 5.39 -21.54
CA GLN A 51 -6.66 6.58 -21.75
C GLN A 51 -6.16 7.74 -20.91
N TRP A 52 -6.49 8.95 -21.36
CA TRP A 52 -6.24 10.17 -20.61
C TRP A 52 -7.57 10.88 -20.32
N PHE A 53 -7.66 11.52 -19.16
CA PHE A 53 -8.83 12.30 -18.76
C PHE A 53 -8.49 13.33 -17.67
N TYR A 54 -9.45 14.19 -17.37
CA TYR A 54 -9.44 15.19 -16.30
C TYR A 54 -10.41 14.76 -15.18
N LEU A 55 -10.00 14.95 -13.93
CA LEU A 55 -10.80 14.57 -12.76
C LEU A 55 -11.79 15.67 -12.32
N ASP A 56 -11.79 16.82 -12.99
CA ASP A 56 -12.62 17.99 -12.65
C ASP A 56 -14.10 17.63 -12.50
N ASN A 57 -14.63 16.80 -13.40
CA ASN A 57 -16.04 16.39 -13.41
C ASN A 57 -16.38 15.30 -12.37
N ALA A 58 -15.39 14.76 -11.66
CA ALA A 58 -15.64 13.82 -10.57
C ALA A 58 -15.90 14.52 -9.23
N ILE A 59 -15.47 15.78 -9.10
CA ILE A 59 -15.60 16.56 -7.86
C ILE A 59 -17.09 16.77 -7.52
N GLY A 60 -17.43 16.58 -6.25
CA GLY A 60 -18.81 16.68 -5.73
C GLY A 60 -19.63 15.40 -5.85
N HIS A 61 -19.13 14.36 -6.53
CA HIS A 61 -19.76 13.04 -6.55
C HIS A 61 -19.28 12.14 -5.42
N SER A 62 -20.11 11.17 -5.03
CA SER A 62 -19.76 10.22 -3.97
C SER A 62 -18.65 9.24 -4.39
N TYR A 63 -17.83 8.83 -3.43
CA TYR A 63 -16.92 7.70 -3.62
C TYR A 63 -17.70 6.43 -4.02
N GLY A 64 -17.20 5.73 -5.03
CA GLY A 64 -17.88 4.59 -5.65
C GLY A 64 -18.64 4.93 -6.93
N SER A 65 -18.79 6.21 -7.29
CA SER A 65 -19.35 6.62 -8.57
C SER A 65 -18.51 6.14 -9.75
N ALA A 66 -19.19 5.72 -10.81
CA ALA A 66 -18.62 5.26 -12.06
C ALA A 66 -18.81 6.29 -13.17
N PHE A 67 -17.80 6.43 -14.02
CA PHE A 67 -17.75 7.43 -15.07
C PHE A 67 -17.35 6.80 -16.40
N ASP A 68 -17.98 7.25 -17.47
CA ASP A 68 -17.55 6.99 -18.83
C ASP A 68 -16.55 8.07 -19.27
N VAL A 69 -15.45 7.64 -19.89
CA VAL A 69 -14.44 8.54 -20.45
C VAL A 69 -14.87 8.95 -21.86
N SER A 70 -15.21 10.22 -22.04
CA SER A 70 -15.64 10.78 -23.33
C SER A 70 -14.47 11.22 -24.23
N SER A 71 -14.75 11.42 -25.51
CA SER A 71 -13.81 12.01 -26.48
C SER A 71 -13.42 13.43 -26.02
N GLY A 72 -12.13 13.62 -25.72
CA GLY A 72 -11.61 14.86 -25.11
C GLY A 72 -11.26 14.74 -23.62
N GLY A 73 -11.39 13.55 -23.03
CA GLY A 73 -10.91 13.28 -21.66
C GLY A 73 -11.80 13.86 -20.56
N SER A 74 -13.05 14.19 -20.87
CA SER A 74 -14.04 14.57 -19.86
C SER A 74 -14.72 13.32 -19.29
N LEU A 75 -14.97 13.31 -17.99
CA LEU A 75 -15.71 12.24 -17.31
C LEU A 75 -17.21 12.57 -17.29
N GLN A 76 -18.02 11.59 -17.68
CA GLN A 76 -19.48 11.66 -17.59
C GLN A 76 -19.99 10.64 -16.57
N LEU A 77 -20.77 11.09 -15.59
CA LEU A 77 -21.33 10.21 -14.57
C LEU A 77 -22.26 9.18 -15.22
N ARG A 78 -22.00 7.90 -14.94
CA ARG A 78 -22.86 6.82 -15.40
C ARG A 78 -24.10 6.74 -14.51
N LYS A 79 -25.28 6.84 -15.11
CA LYS A 79 -26.53 6.48 -14.43
C LYS A 79 -26.56 4.96 -14.27
N LYS A 80 -27.07 4.45 -13.14
CA LYS A 80 -27.32 3.00 -13.00
C LYS A 80 -28.22 2.57 -14.16
N LEU A 81 -27.71 1.70 -15.03
CA LEU A 81 -28.57 1.01 -15.98
C LEU A 81 -29.47 0.10 -15.16
N GLU A 82 -30.78 0.24 -15.32
CA GLU A 82 -31.71 -0.83 -14.97
C GLU A 82 -31.34 -2.02 -15.87
N GLU A 83 -31.19 -3.21 -15.27
CA GLU A 83 -30.97 -4.42 -16.05
C GLU A 83 -32.16 -4.57 -17.00
N PRO A 84 -31.95 -4.58 -18.33
CA PRO A 84 -33.05 -4.82 -19.24
C PRO A 84 -33.62 -6.20 -18.93
N ALA A 85 -34.94 -6.25 -18.74
CA ALA A 85 -35.68 -7.48 -18.52
C ALA A 85 -35.27 -8.53 -19.56
N SER A 86 -35.11 -9.78 -19.12
CA SER A 86 -34.61 -10.89 -19.93
C SER A 86 -35.47 -11.12 -21.18
N GLU A 87 -35.16 -10.42 -22.26
CA GLU A 87 -35.63 -10.81 -23.58
C GLU A 87 -35.03 -12.19 -23.87
N THR A 88 -35.87 -13.10 -24.32
CA THR A 88 -35.51 -14.48 -24.65
C THR A 88 -34.55 -14.43 -25.85
N LYS A 89 -33.24 -14.43 -25.57
CA LYS A 89 -32.22 -14.36 -26.62
C LYS A 89 -32.07 -15.73 -27.26
N GLU A 90 -32.26 -15.81 -28.57
CA GLU A 90 -31.91 -17.00 -29.36
C GLU A 90 -30.44 -17.39 -29.08
N ALA A 91 -30.24 -18.64 -28.68
CA ALA A 91 -28.92 -19.20 -28.39
C ALA A 91 -28.87 -20.68 -28.83
N GLY A 92 -27.72 -21.10 -29.34
CA GLY A 92 -27.46 -22.51 -29.66
C GLY A 92 -27.21 -23.35 -28.42
N THR A 93 -27.29 -24.68 -28.54
CA THR A 93 -27.03 -25.63 -27.44
C THR A 93 -25.62 -26.21 -27.46
N ASP A 94 -24.97 -26.21 -28.62
CA ASP A 94 -23.62 -26.74 -28.80
C ASP A 94 -22.84 -25.97 -29.86
N ASN A 95 -21.55 -26.29 -29.97
CA ASN A 95 -20.64 -25.71 -30.94
C ASN A 95 -20.28 -26.67 -32.08
N ARG A 96 -21.07 -27.74 -32.32
CA ARG A 96 -20.68 -28.81 -33.26
C ARG A 96 -20.57 -28.35 -34.72
N ASN A 97 -21.35 -27.32 -35.07
CA ASN A 97 -21.40 -26.72 -36.41
C ASN A 97 -20.69 -25.35 -36.48
N ILE A 98 -20.07 -24.88 -35.40
CA ILE A 98 -19.35 -23.60 -35.40
C ILE A 98 -17.94 -23.86 -35.94
N VAL A 99 -17.64 -23.30 -37.11
CA VAL A 99 -16.32 -23.38 -37.77
C VAL A 99 -15.58 -22.05 -37.58
N ASP A 100 -14.29 -22.11 -37.24
CA ASP A 100 -13.42 -20.93 -37.17
C ASP A 100 -12.90 -20.59 -38.58
N ASP A 101 -13.72 -19.89 -39.35
CA ASP A 101 -13.45 -19.50 -40.74
C ASP A 101 -12.63 -18.20 -40.86
N GLY A 102 -12.38 -17.51 -39.74
CA GLY A 102 -11.79 -16.17 -39.71
C GLY A 102 -12.66 -15.06 -40.31
N LYS A 103 -13.89 -15.37 -40.75
CA LYS A 103 -14.80 -14.47 -41.50
C LYS A 103 -16.16 -14.28 -40.82
N SER A 104 -16.27 -14.75 -39.58
CA SER A 104 -17.47 -14.64 -38.75
C SER A 104 -17.84 -13.20 -38.38
N GLN A 105 -16.86 -12.30 -38.25
CA GLN A 105 -17.11 -10.87 -38.02
C GLN A 105 -17.11 -10.14 -39.37
N LYS A 106 -18.21 -9.43 -39.68
CA LYS A 106 -18.38 -8.71 -40.95
C LYS A 106 -17.81 -7.30 -40.95
N LEU A 107 -17.57 -6.71 -39.78
CA LEU A 107 -16.84 -5.44 -39.66
C LEU A 107 -15.33 -5.66 -39.70
N THR A 108 -14.63 -4.87 -40.51
CA THR A 108 -13.17 -4.89 -40.59
C THR A 108 -12.53 -4.15 -39.40
N GLN A 109 -11.21 -4.29 -39.25
CA GLN A 109 -10.48 -3.55 -38.23
C GLN A 109 -10.56 -2.03 -38.45
N ASP A 110 -10.56 -1.58 -39.70
CA ASP A 110 -10.61 -0.16 -40.04
C ASP A 110 -12.01 0.42 -39.82
N ASP A 111 -13.08 -0.34 -40.07
CA ASP A 111 -14.44 0.06 -39.69
C ASP A 111 -14.54 0.31 -38.17
N ILE A 112 -13.93 -0.57 -37.36
CA ILE A 112 -13.91 -0.43 -35.90
C ILE A 112 -13.11 0.79 -35.44
N LYS A 113 -12.02 1.14 -36.14
CA LYS A 113 -11.29 2.40 -35.87
C LYS A 113 -12.15 3.59 -36.22
N ALA A 114 -12.78 3.59 -37.39
CA ALA A 114 -13.67 4.68 -37.82
C ALA A 114 -14.83 4.90 -36.85
N LEU A 115 -15.41 3.84 -36.28
CA LEU A 115 -16.44 3.97 -35.24
C LEU A 115 -15.92 4.67 -33.97
N LYS A 116 -14.68 4.39 -33.55
CA LYS A 116 -14.04 5.06 -32.42
C LYS A 116 -13.70 6.51 -32.72
N ASP A 117 -13.19 6.78 -33.92
CA ASP A 117 -12.79 8.12 -34.35
C ASP A 117 -14.00 9.04 -34.49
N LYS A 118 -15.17 8.49 -34.86
CA LYS A 118 -16.46 9.18 -34.81
C LYS A 118 -16.95 9.51 -33.38
N GLY A 119 -16.29 9.01 -32.34
CA GLY A 119 -16.68 9.25 -30.95
C GLY A 119 -17.94 8.50 -30.51
N ILE A 120 -18.29 7.41 -31.20
CA ILE A 120 -19.44 6.57 -30.84
C ILE A 120 -19.23 5.94 -29.46
N LYS A 121 -20.31 5.83 -28.67
CA LYS A 121 -20.27 5.21 -27.34
C LYS A 121 -19.81 3.75 -27.43
N GLY A 122 -19.03 3.33 -26.43
CA GLY A 122 -18.49 1.96 -26.37
C GLY A 122 -19.56 0.87 -26.44
N GLU A 123 -20.72 1.10 -25.82
CA GLU A 123 -21.87 0.20 -25.85
C GLU A 123 -22.42 -0.03 -27.26
N GLU A 124 -22.55 1.04 -28.05
CA GLU A 124 -23.02 0.97 -29.44
C GLU A 124 -22.04 0.19 -30.32
N ILE A 125 -20.74 0.35 -30.10
CA ILE A 125 -19.71 -0.45 -30.78
C ILE A 125 -19.87 -1.94 -30.43
N VAL A 126 -20.18 -2.26 -29.18
CA VAL A 126 -20.43 -3.65 -28.76
C VAL A 126 -21.66 -4.21 -29.48
N GLN A 127 -22.74 -3.43 -29.57
CA GLN A 127 -23.98 -3.84 -30.24
C GLN A 127 -23.77 -4.08 -31.74
N GLN A 128 -23.11 -3.15 -32.44
CA GLN A 128 -22.71 -3.29 -33.85
C GLN A 128 -21.85 -4.56 -34.08
N LEU A 129 -20.93 -4.87 -33.15
CA LEU A 129 -20.10 -6.07 -33.22
C LEU A 129 -20.87 -7.38 -32.96
N ILE A 130 -22.00 -7.32 -32.27
CA ILE A 130 -22.90 -8.45 -32.06
C ILE A 130 -23.70 -8.69 -33.34
N GLU A 131 -24.32 -7.63 -33.89
CA GLU A 131 -25.14 -7.69 -35.10
C GLU A 131 -24.35 -8.15 -36.33
N ASN A 132 -23.08 -7.77 -36.43
CA ASN A 132 -22.19 -8.17 -37.52
C ASN A 132 -21.45 -9.49 -37.27
N SER A 133 -21.76 -10.23 -36.20
CA SER A 133 -21.16 -11.54 -35.91
C SER A 133 -22.10 -12.66 -36.37
N THR A 134 -21.80 -13.32 -37.49
CA THR A 134 -22.66 -14.39 -38.04
C THR A 134 -22.87 -15.57 -37.08
N THR A 135 -21.86 -15.87 -36.26
CA THR A 135 -21.90 -16.99 -35.29
C THR A 135 -22.47 -16.60 -33.93
N PHE A 136 -22.93 -15.36 -33.72
CA PHE A 136 -23.34 -14.94 -32.38
C PHE A 136 -24.59 -15.67 -31.89
N ARG A 137 -25.62 -15.77 -32.74
CA ARG A 137 -26.87 -16.47 -32.44
C ARG A 137 -26.68 -17.99 -32.24
N ASP A 138 -25.69 -18.58 -32.92
CA ASP A 138 -25.42 -20.02 -32.85
C ASP A 138 -24.62 -20.40 -31.60
N LYS A 139 -24.07 -19.41 -30.87
CA LYS A 139 -23.36 -19.66 -29.61
C LYS A 139 -24.32 -19.99 -28.49
N THR A 140 -23.83 -20.78 -27.53
CA THR A 140 -24.51 -20.98 -26.25
C THR A 140 -24.64 -19.66 -25.49
N GLU A 141 -25.66 -19.56 -24.64
CA GLU A 141 -25.90 -18.38 -23.79
C GLU A 141 -24.63 -17.96 -23.02
N PHE A 142 -23.92 -18.92 -22.42
CA PHE A 142 -22.67 -18.65 -21.72
C PHE A 142 -21.56 -18.13 -22.64
N ALA A 143 -21.50 -18.60 -23.88
CA ALA A 143 -20.55 -18.12 -24.88
C ALA A 143 -20.93 -16.72 -25.39
N GLN A 144 -22.22 -16.41 -25.53
CA GLN A 144 -22.73 -15.07 -25.82
C GLN A 144 -22.35 -14.09 -24.70
N ASP A 145 -22.64 -14.41 -23.44
CA ASP A 145 -22.25 -13.64 -22.26
C ASP A 145 -20.74 -13.38 -22.21
N LYS A 146 -19.94 -14.43 -22.42
CA LYS A 146 -18.47 -14.34 -22.42
C LYS A 146 -17.98 -13.45 -23.55
N TYR A 147 -18.62 -13.50 -24.72
CA TYR A 147 -18.33 -12.63 -25.86
C TYR A 147 -18.65 -11.17 -25.52
N ILE A 148 -19.87 -10.88 -25.05
CA ILE A 148 -20.30 -9.54 -24.65
C ILE A 148 -19.35 -8.98 -23.60
N LYS A 149 -19.07 -9.72 -22.52
CA LYS A 149 -18.14 -9.29 -21.46
C LYS A 149 -16.75 -8.94 -22.00
N LYS A 150 -16.21 -9.75 -22.92
CA LYS A 150 -14.92 -9.47 -23.58
C LYS A 150 -14.96 -8.18 -24.40
N LYS A 151 -16.07 -7.91 -25.09
CA LYS A 151 -16.24 -6.68 -25.90
C LYS A 151 -16.44 -5.46 -24.99
N LYS A 152 -17.34 -5.53 -24.00
CA LYS A 152 -17.55 -4.47 -23.00
C LYS A 152 -16.24 -4.06 -22.33
N LYS A 153 -15.45 -5.01 -21.82
CA LYS A 153 -14.13 -4.73 -21.22
C LYS A 153 -13.21 -3.89 -22.13
N LYS A 154 -13.25 -4.13 -23.45
CA LYS A 154 -12.40 -3.45 -24.44
C LYS A 154 -12.94 -2.07 -24.85
N TYR A 155 -14.25 -1.94 -25.05
CA TYR A 155 -14.87 -0.76 -25.66
C TYR A 155 -15.61 0.14 -24.65
N GLU A 156 -16.21 -0.42 -23.60
CA GLU A 156 -16.76 0.35 -22.48
C GLU A 156 -15.63 0.70 -21.50
N ALA A 157 -15.20 1.96 -21.55
CA ALA A 157 -14.14 2.50 -20.72
C ALA A 157 -14.70 3.11 -19.43
N ILE A 158 -15.14 2.24 -18.53
CA ILE A 158 -15.73 2.65 -17.26
C ILE A 158 -14.64 2.78 -16.20
N VAL A 159 -14.57 3.94 -15.56
CA VAL A 159 -13.68 4.23 -14.44
C VAL A 159 -14.49 4.49 -13.19
N THR A 160 -14.25 3.75 -12.12
CA THR A 160 -14.83 3.99 -10.80
C THR A 160 -13.81 4.70 -9.91
N ILE A 161 -14.22 5.74 -9.19
CA ILE A 161 -13.35 6.46 -8.26
C ILE A 161 -13.65 6.00 -6.85
N LEU A 162 -12.64 5.48 -6.15
CA LEU A 162 -12.75 4.87 -4.84
C LEU A 162 -11.95 5.64 -3.79
N LYS A 163 -12.45 5.60 -2.55
CA LYS A 163 -11.72 6.12 -1.40
C LYS A 163 -10.51 5.21 -1.11
N PRO A 164 -9.30 5.75 -0.89
CA PRO A 164 -8.16 4.94 -0.49
C PRO A 164 -8.44 4.18 0.80
N SER A 165 -7.90 2.96 0.88
CA SER A 165 -7.91 2.14 2.09
C SER A 165 -6.79 1.12 2.01
N THR A 166 -6.40 0.54 3.14
CA THR A 166 -5.41 -0.55 3.18
C THR A 166 -5.78 -1.66 2.19
N ARG A 167 -7.06 -2.06 2.15
CA ARG A 167 -7.55 -3.11 1.24
C ARG A 167 -7.27 -2.77 -0.22
N ILE A 168 -7.60 -1.56 -0.65
CA ILE A 168 -7.46 -1.16 -2.06
C ILE A 168 -5.99 -0.93 -2.42
N LEU A 169 -5.25 -0.21 -1.57
CA LEU A 169 -3.85 0.14 -1.84
C LEU A 169 -2.95 -1.11 -1.81
N SER A 170 -3.17 -2.05 -0.90
CA SER A 170 -2.39 -3.30 -0.86
C SER A 170 -2.66 -4.20 -2.07
N ILE A 171 -3.92 -4.32 -2.53
CA ILE A 171 -4.24 -5.01 -3.79
C ILE A 171 -3.56 -4.30 -4.97
N MET A 172 -3.63 -2.96 -5.02
CA MET A 172 -3.02 -2.16 -6.08
C MET A 172 -1.52 -2.37 -6.15
N TYR A 173 -0.80 -2.20 -5.04
CA TYR A 173 0.66 -2.34 -5.02
C TYR A 173 1.10 -3.76 -5.37
N TYR A 174 0.43 -4.80 -4.85
CA TYR A 174 0.77 -6.17 -5.19
C TYR A 174 0.55 -6.49 -6.68
N ALA A 175 -0.48 -5.91 -7.31
CA ALA A 175 -0.76 -6.13 -8.73
C ALA A 175 0.12 -5.27 -9.67
N ARG A 176 0.44 -4.03 -9.26
CA ARG A 176 1.09 -3.04 -10.13
C ARG A 176 2.60 -2.93 -9.89
N GLU A 177 3.03 -2.96 -8.64
CA GLU A 177 4.42 -2.75 -8.24
C GLU A 177 4.85 -3.71 -7.11
N PRO A 178 4.71 -5.04 -7.27
CA PRO A 178 4.99 -5.98 -6.19
C PRO A 178 6.43 -5.89 -5.66
N GLY A 179 7.40 -5.58 -6.53
CA GLY A 179 8.80 -5.38 -6.15
C GLY A 179 9.02 -4.23 -5.16
N LYS A 180 8.20 -3.17 -5.20
CA LYS A 180 8.29 -2.02 -4.28
C LYS A 180 7.85 -2.37 -2.86
N ILE A 181 7.11 -3.46 -2.69
CA ILE A 181 6.59 -3.94 -1.41
C ILE A 181 7.12 -5.34 -1.06
N ASN A 182 8.28 -5.72 -1.61
CA ASN A 182 8.93 -7.01 -1.36
C ASN A 182 8.01 -8.22 -1.63
N HIS A 183 7.12 -8.12 -2.62
CA HIS A 183 6.11 -9.12 -2.97
C HIS A 183 5.14 -9.49 -1.83
N MET A 184 4.96 -8.59 -0.84
CA MET A 184 4.03 -8.80 0.25
C MET A 184 2.59 -8.75 -0.27
N ARG A 185 1.88 -9.88 -0.20
CA ARG A 185 0.47 -9.93 -0.63
C ARG A 185 -0.44 -9.33 0.43
N TYR A 186 -1.60 -8.84 0.00
CA TYR A 186 -2.55 -8.11 0.84
C TYR A 186 -3.17 -8.96 1.96
N ASP A 187 -3.32 -10.28 1.77
CA ASP A 187 -3.69 -11.21 2.85
C ASP A 187 -2.58 -11.36 3.89
N THR A 188 -1.32 -11.40 3.47
CA THR A 188 -0.15 -11.42 4.36
C THR A 188 -0.07 -10.14 5.19
N LEU A 189 -0.27 -8.97 4.57
CA LEU A 189 -0.37 -7.70 5.30
C LEU A 189 -1.51 -7.71 6.32
N ALA A 190 -2.68 -8.25 5.95
CA ALA A 190 -3.79 -8.36 6.89
C ALA A 190 -3.45 -9.25 8.10
N GLN A 191 -2.72 -10.36 7.89
CA GLN A 191 -2.22 -11.19 8.99
C GLN A 191 -1.23 -10.42 9.88
N MET A 192 -0.32 -9.63 9.30
CA MET A 192 0.63 -8.83 10.09
C MET A 192 -0.08 -7.87 11.03
N LEU A 193 -1.11 -7.16 10.54
CA LEU A 193 -1.87 -6.22 11.35
C LEU A 193 -2.62 -6.91 12.50
N THR A 194 -3.14 -8.11 12.25
CA THR A 194 -3.88 -8.89 13.27
C THR A 194 -2.93 -9.54 14.28
N LEU A 195 -1.88 -10.22 13.81
CA LEU A 195 -0.88 -10.87 14.67
C LEU A 195 -0.11 -9.83 15.50
N GLY A 196 0.15 -8.65 14.93
CA GLY A 196 0.74 -7.51 15.62
C GLY A 196 -0.22 -6.76 16.55
N ASN A 197 -1.50 -7.16 16.60
CA ASN A 197 -2.54 -6.53 17.42
C ASN A 197 -2.59 -4.99 17.24
N ILE A 198 -2.53 -4.55 15.98
CA ILE A 198 -2.47 -3.12 15.64
C ILE A 198 -3.83 -2.48 15.89
N ARG A 199 -3.86 -1.50 16.81
CA ARG A 199 -5.07 -0.80 17.26
C ARG A 199 -4.73 0.58 17.83
N ALA A 200 -5.75 1.42 17.95
CA ALA A 200 -5.68 2.73 18.60
C ALA A 200 -5.04 2.65 20.00
N GLY A 201 -4.16 3.60 20.30
CA GLY A 201 -3.52 3.75 21.62
C GLY A 201 -2.17 3.06 21.77
N ASN A 202 -1.81 2.12 20.88
CA ASN A 202 -0.52 1.44 20.95
C ASN A 202 0.67 2.40 20.70
N LYS A 203 1.82 2.12 21.32
CA LYS A 203 3.14 2.63 20.91
C LYS A 203 3.83 1.59 20.03
N MET A 204 3.83 1.77 18.71
CA MET A 204 4.34 0.79 17.75
C MET A 204 5.72 1.16 17.21
N ILE A 205 6.57 0.16 17.01
CA ILE A 205 7.81 0.30 16.23
C ILE A 205 7.60 -0.37 14.87
N VAL A 206 8.00 0.30 13.79
CA VAL A 206 7.97 -0.26 12.44
C VAL A 206 9.31 -0.05 11.73
N MET A 207 9.86 -1.11 11.17
CA MET A 207 10.97 -1.05 10.22
C MET A 207 10.47 -1.58 8.89
N GLU A 208 10.27 -0.69 7.91
CA GLU A 208 9.79 -1.08 6.59
C GLU A 208 10.60 -0.49 5.43
N THR A 209 10.61 -1.22 4.31
CA THR A 209 11.01 -0.69 3.01
C THR A 209 9.98 -1.07 1.94
N CYS A 210 8.70 -0.96 2.29
CA CYS A 210 7.56 -1.30 1.43
C CYS A 210 6.83 -0.04 0.93
N SER A 211 7.59 0.98 0.49
CA SER A 211 7.10 2.27 0.02
C SER A 211 6.21 3.06 0.99
N GLY A 212 6.15 2.72 2.29
CA GLY A 212 5.23 3.36 3.22
C GLY A 212 3.89 2.63 3.39
N LEU A 213 3.70 1.48 2.72
CA LEU A 213 2.42 0.78 2.69
C LEU A 213 2.11 0.13 4.04
N VAL A 214 3.10 -0.45 4.71
CA VAL A 214 2.91 -1.06 6.04
C VAL A 214 2.65 0.02 7.07
N LEU A 215 3.41 1.13 7.04
CA LEU A 215 3.15 2.29 7.87
C LEU A 215 1.72 2.81 7.67
N GLY A 216 1.31 3.02 6.42
CA GLY A 216 -0.03 3.52 6.12
C GLY A 216 -1.13 2.58 6.63
N ALA A 217 -0.96 1.27 6.46
CA ALA A 217 -1.88 0.29 7.00
C ALA A 217 -1.96 0.32 8.54
N MET A 218 -0.82 0.52 9.23
CA MET A 218 -0.80 0.69 10.68
C MET A 218 -1.51 1.97 11.11
N MET A 219 -1.21 3.10 10.44
CA MET A 219 -1.85 4.39 10.69
C MET A 219 -3.38 4.33 10.51
N GLU A 220 -3.86 3.66 9.47
CA GLU A 220 -5.30 3.44 9.25
C GLU A 220 -5.95 2.70 10.41
N ARG A 221 -5.31 1.65 10.92
CA ARG A 221 -5.81 0.83 12.04
C ARG A 221 -5.70 1.52 13.40
N MET A 222 -4.75 2.43 13.56
CA MET A 222 -4.55 3.20 14.79
C MET A 222 -5.41 4.47 14.85
N GLY A 223 -5.89 4.99 13.71
CA GLY A 223 -6.86 6.07 13.67
C GLY A 223 -6.36 7.40 14.27
N GLY A 224 -5.05 7.63 14.31
CA GLY A 224 -4.44 8.82 14.92
C GLY A 224 -4.23 8.75 16.43
N PHE A 225 -4.55 7.61 17.07
CA PHE A 225 -4.35 7.41 18.51
C PHE A 225 -3.09 6.57 18.79
N GLY A 226 -2.28 7.01 19.75
CA GLY A 226 -1.01 6.35 20.10
C GLY A 226 0.18 6.96 19.35
N SER A 227 1.22 6.15 19.13
CA SER A 227 2.42 6.62 18.42
C SER A 227 3.05 5.51 17.57
N ILE A 228 3.68 5.91 16.47
CA ILE A 228 4.43 5.01 15.59
C ILE A 228 5.85 5.57 15.46
N ILE A 229 6.85 4.75 15.75
CA ILE A 229 8.26 5.07 15.55
C ILE A 229 8.74 4.29 14.32
N GLN A 230 8.91 5.00 13.20
CA GLN A 230 9.42 4.42 11.96
C GLN A 230 10.95 4.47 11.93
N LEU A 231 11.56 3.29 11.96
CA LEU A 231 12.98 3.14 11.71
C LEU A 231 13.21 3.13 10.20
N TYR A 232 14.18 3.91 9.72
CA TYR A 232 14.44 4.05 8.30
C TYR A 232 15.93 3.86 7.95
N PRO A 233 16.25 3.23 6.81
CA PRO A 233 17.59 3.19 6.25
C PRO A 233 17.87 4.45 5.41
N GLY A 234 19.15 4.74 5.14
CA GLY A 234 19.54 5.85 4.26
C GLY A 234 19.18 7.21 4.85
N ASP A 235 18.86 8.16 3.97
CA ASP A 235 18.68 9.59 4.33
C ASP A 235 17.27 9.95 4.81
N GLY A 236 16.30 9.04 4.69
CA GLY A 236 14.94 9.32 5.14
C GLY A 236 13.95 8.18 4.88
N PRO A 237 12.79 8.18 5.56
CA PRO A 237 11.74 7.19 5.35
C PRO A 237 11.03 7.38 4.01
N VAL A 238 10.79 6.28 3.29
CA VAL A 238 9.94 6.30 2.08
C VAL A 238 8.47 6.22 2.50
N ARG A 239 7.66 7.21 2.09
CA ARG A 239 6.23 7.32 2.44
C ARG A 239 5.30 7.54 1.23
N ALA A 240 5.73 7.15 0.03
CA ALA A 240 4.96 7.34 -1.20
C ALA A 240 3.57 6.66 -1.15
N ALA A 241 3.50 5.42 -0.68
CA ALA A 241 2.24 4.71 -0.48
C ALA A 241 1.43 5.29 0.69
N THR A 242 2.09 5.76 1.75
CA THR A 242 1.43 6.41 2.90
C THR A 242 0.68 7.66 2.47
N ALA A 243 1.27 8.48 1.58
CA ALA A 243 0.62 9.67 1.04
C ALA A 243 -0.69 9.33 0.31
N CYS A 244 -0.75 8.19 -0.38
CA CYS A 244 -1.95 7.75 -1.10
C CYS A 244 -3.16 7.47 -0.19
N PHE A 245 -2.98 7.32 1.13
CA PHE A 245 -4.10 7.16 2.06
C PHE A 245 -4.87 8.47 2.30
N GLY A 246 -4.25 9.63 2.08
CA GLY A 246 -4.87 10.93 2.36
C GLY A 246 -5.18 11.15 3.85
N PHE A 247 -4.28 10.73 4.75
CA PHE A 247 -4.51 10.87 6.19
C PHE A 247 -4.60 12.35 6.61
N PRO A 248 -5.46 12.68 7.60
CA PRO A 248 -5.47 14.01 8.20
C PRO A 248 -4.12 14.35 8.84
N LYS A 249 -3.79 15.66 8.90
CA LYS A 249 -2.57 16.14 9.58
C LYS A 249 -2.49 15.72 11.05
N SER A 250 -3.63 15.50 11.71
CA SER A 250 -3.68 15.01 13.09
C SER A 250 -3.01 13.64 13.29
N PHE A 251 -2.91 12.81 12.25
CA PHE A 251 -2.25 11.51 12.33
C PHE A 251 -0.73 11.64 12.37
N LEU A 252 -0.18 12.79 11.96
CA LEU A 252 1.27 13.02 11.89
C LEU A 252 1.86 13.38 13.27
N SER A 253 1.06 13.85 14.22
CA SER A 253 1.54 14.26 15.55
C SER A 253 2.15 13.09 16.33
N GLY A 254 1.59 11.89 16.20
CA GLY A 254 2.11 10.65 16.79
C GLY A 254 3.09 9.88 15.91
N LEU A 255 3.46 10.41 14.73
CA LEU A 255 4.39 9.76 13.82
C LEU A 255 5.82 10.27 14.04
N TYR A 256 6.68 9.37 14.49
CA TYR A 256 8.10 9.61 14.75
C TYR A 256 8.95 8.83 13.75
N GLU A 257 10.17 9.29 13.56
CA GLU A 257 11.14 8.68 12.67
C GLU A 257 12.53 8.71 13.30
N PHE A 258 13.29 7.63 13.14
CA PHE A 258 14.63 7.51 13.68
C PHE A 258 15.54 6.71 12.74
N PRO A 259 16.77 7.17 12.49
CA PRO A 259 17.67 6.52 11.55
C PRO A 259 18.17 5.17 12.09
N LEU A 260 18.00 4.11 11.28
CA LEU A 260 18.35 2.74 11.65
C LEU A 260 19.84 2.59 12.00
N ASN A 261 20.72 3.34 11.34
CA ASN A 261 22.17 3.30 11.56
C ASN A 261 22.61 3.83 12.95
N LYS A 262 21.71 4.48 13.71
CA LYS A 262 21.99 4.94 15.08
C LYS A 262 21.43 4.04 16.17
N VAL A 263 20.73 2.95 15.80
CA VAL A 263 20.10 2.03 16.77
C VAL A 263 21.13 1.39 17.72
N ASN A 264 22.29 0.98 17.22
CA ASN A 264 23.32 0.37 18.06
C ASN A 264 23.86 1.38 19.10
N SER A 265 24.12 2.62 18.70
CA SER A 265 24.51 3.69 19.62
C SER A 265 23.44 3.96 20.68
N LEU A 266 22.16 3.87 20.31
CA LEU A 266 21.05 4.05 21.23
C LEU A 266 20.95 2.90 22.25
N LEU A 267 21.12 1.66 21.81
CA LEU A 267 21.11 0.48 22.69
C LEU A 267 22.27 0.49 23.71
N ASN A 268 23.44 0.99 23.30
CA ASN A 268 24.64 1.04 24.13
C ASN A 268 24.74 2.33 24.99
N GLY A 269 23.77 3.24 24.88
CA GLY A 269 23.79 4.52 25.61
C GLY A 269 24.85 5.52 25.11
N THR A 270 25.46 5.28 23.96
CA THR A 270 26.49 6.17 23.35
C THR A 270 25.91 7.13 22.31
N PHE A 271 24.59 7.32 22.29
CA PHE A 271 23.92 8.18 21.34
C PHE A 271 24.04 9.66 21.76
N SER A 272 24.65 10.49 20.90
CA SER A 272 24.70 11.96 21.05
C SER A 272 23.87 12.65 19.97
N ALA A 273 23.27 13.79 20.32
CA ALA A 273 22.54 14.66 19.39
C ALA A 273 23.41 15.16 18.22
N GLU A 274 24.73 15.22 18.41
CA GLU A 274 25.71 15.60 17.38
C GLU A 274 25.87 14.50 16.31
N MET A 275 25.52 13.25 16.64
CA MET A 275 25.58 12.15 15.67
C MET A 275 24.50 12.23 14.60
N LEU A 276 23.51 13.12 14.77
CA LEU A 276 22.41 13.34 13.84
C LEU A 276 22.73 14.38 12.76
N SER A 277 23.79 15.18 12.92
CA SER A 277 24.23 16.10 11.86
C SER A 277 25.08 15.33 10.84
N SER A 278 24.51 15.08 9.66
CA SER A 278 25.30 14.74 8.49
C SER A 278 25.92 16.02 7.92
N GLU A 279 27.15 16.33 8.32
CA GLU A 279 27.95 17.23 7.48
C GLU A 279 28.27 16.51 6.16
N PRO A 280 28.11 17.17 5.01
CA PRO A 280 28.48 16.57 3.74
C PRO A 280 30.01 16.45 3.73
N LYS A 281 30.52 15.21 3.73
CA LYS A 281 31.87 14.93 3.26
C LYS A 281 31.89 15.10 1.74
N ASP A 282 31.93 16.35 1.31
CA ASP A 282 32.43 16.78 -0.01
C ASP A 282 32.78 18.27 0.08
N SER A 283 33.93 18.51 0.69
CA SER A 283 34.71 19.73 0.52
C SER A 283 36.09 19.34 -0.01
N THR A 284 36.11 18.80 -1.24
CA THR A 284 37.23 19.09 -2.13
C THR A 284 37.05 20.54 -2.60
N PRO A 285 37.97 21.46 -2.26
CA PRO A 285 37.94 22.79 -2.84
C PRO A 285 38.30 22.64 -4.31
N VAL A 286 37.32 22.84 -5.20
CA VAL A 286 37.63 23.09 -6.61
C VAL A 286 38.18 24.51 -6.64
N GLU A 287 39.49 24.58 -6.82
CA GLU A 287 40.22 25.81 -7.06
C GLU A 287 39.56 26.62 -8.18
N GLU A 288 39.47 27.92 -7.94
CA GLU A 288 39.19 28.91 -8.96
C GLU A 288 40.26 28.79 -10.06
N SER A 289 39.88 28.29 -11.23
CA SER A 289 40.63 28.53 -12.46
C SER A 289 39.72 29.20 -13.46
N ASN A 290 39.87 30.51 -13.57
CA ASN A 290 39.52 31.27 -14.76
C ASN A 290 40.18 30.62 -15.99
N GLY A 291 39.38 30.37 -17.02
CA GLY A 291 39.85 29.88 -18.31
C GLY A 291 38.76 30.02 -19.36
N GLU A 292 38.84 31.10 -20.13
CA GLU A 292 38.13 31.30 -21.39
C GLU A 292 38.49 30.22 -22.43
N LEU A 293 37.74 30.23 -23.54
CA LEU A 293 37.89 29.49 -24.82
C LEU A 293 37.03 28.21 -24.86
N GLU A 294 36.27 27.88 -25.90
CA GLU A 294 36.05 28.46 -27.22
C GLU A 294 34.81 27.76 -27.81
N GLU A 295 33.97 28.49 -28.55
CA GLU A 295 32.96 27.92 -29.44
C GLU A 295 33.63 27.09 -30.55
N LYS A 296 33.16 25.87 -30.80
CA LYS A 296 33.31 25.22 -32.10
C LYS A 296 32.14 24.29 -32.41
N GLU A 297 31.37 24.74 -33.38
CA GLU A 297 30.48 23.96 -34.23
C GLU A 297 31.23 22.81 -34.89
N ILE A 298 30.63 21.62 -34.94
CA ILE A 298 30.83 20.67 -36.05
C ILE A 298 29.46 20.09 -36.41
N ALA A 299 29.03 20.38 -37.63
CA ALA A 299 27.97 19.72 -38.35
C ALA A 299 28.60 18.92 -39.51
N GLU A 300 28.26 17.64 -39.64
CA GLU A 300 28.32 16.83 -40.88
C GLU A 300 27.13 15.85 -40.77
N GLN A 301 26.00 16.12 -41.42
CA GLN A 301 25.59 15.74 -42.78
C GLN A 301 25.53 14.22 -43.07
N ALA A 302 24.27 13.74 -43.05
CA ALA A 302 23.56 12.93 -44.05
C ALA A 302 24.27 11.77 -44.76
N ASP A 303 23.66 10.59 -44.65
CA ASP A 303 23.37 9.73 -45.81
C ASP A 303 22.02 9.03 -45.61
N GLU A 304 21.20 9.08 -46.66
CA GLU A 304 19.85 8.52 -46.77
C GLU A 304 19.87 7.15 -47.49
N ASP A 305 18.80 6.37 -47.22
CA ASP A 305 18.22 5.28 -48.03
C ASP A 305 18.83 3.87 -48.06
N ASN A 306 18.18 2.92 -47.35
CA ASN A 306 17.14 2.10 -47.98
C ASN A 306 16.37 1.15 -47.04
N ILE A 307 15.11 0.95 -47.43
CA ILE A 307 13.99 0.18 -46.87
C ILE A 307 14.20 -1.34 -46.97
N VAL A 308 13.74 -2.14 -45.97
CA VAL A 308 12.68 -3.17 -46.08
C VAL A 308 12.35 -3.86 -44.74
N ASP A 309 11.07 -4.21 -44.65
CA ASP A 309 10.31 -4.82 -43.58
C ASP A 309 10.90 -6.07 -42.89
N ALA A 310 10.56 -6.21 -41.61
CA ALA A 310 9.87 -7.35 -40.99
C ALA A 310 10.47 -7.75 -39.64
N ALA A 311 9.64 -7.63 -38.60
CA ALA A 311 9.35 -8.69 -37.61
C ALA A 311 8.97 -8.06 -36.26
N GLU A 312 7.69 -8.20 -35.96
CA GLU A 312 7.15 -8.13 -34.61
C GLU A 312 7.99 -8.97 -33.64
N ASN A 313 8.58 -8.34 -32.63
CA ASN A 313 8.88 -9.02 -31.37
C ASN A 313 8.75 -8.06 -30.19
N ASN A 314 7.53 -8.05 -29.71
CA ASN A 314 7.08 -7.92 -28.34
C ASN A 314 8.17 -8.06 -27.25
N SER A 315 8.74 -6.94 -26.82
CA SER A 315 9.29 -6.77 -25.47
C SER A 315 8.92 -5.39 -24.95
N GLY A 316 7.69 -5.27 -24.45
CA GLY A 316 7.26 -4.09 -23.70
C GLY A 316 8.01 -4.02 -22.38
N GLU A 317 9.18 -3.37 -22.40
CA GLU A 317 9.85 -2.90 -21.20
C GLU A 317 8.89 -2.00 -20.42
N GLN A 318 8.37 -2.52 -19.31
CA GLN A 318 7.68 -1.73 -18.32
C GLN A 318 8.70 -0.77 -17.70
N ARG A 319 8.79 0.45 -18.23
CA ARG A 319 9.54 1.53 -17.57
C ARG A 319 8.99 1.70 -16.15
N PRO A 320 9.85 1.63 -15.11
CA PRO A 320 9.42 2.00 -13.76
C PRO A 320 9.08 3.49 -13.77
N MET A 321 7.82 3.82 -13.53
CA MET A 321 7.40 5.22 -13.45
C MET A 321 7.66 5.74 -12.04
N GLU A 322 8.40 6.83 -11.94
CA GLU A 322 8.56 7.61 -10.71
C GLU A 322 7.18 8.00 -10.15
N ILE A 323 6.86 7.46 -8.98
CA ILE A 323 5.95 8.14 -8.07
C ILE A 323 6.75 9.32 -7.54
N VAL A 324 6.70 10.44 -8.28
CA VAL A 324 7.11 11.73 -7.75
C VAL A 324 6.14 12.02 -6.60
N PRO A 325 6.59 12.09 -5.34
CA PRO A 325 5.83 12.81 -4.34
C PRO A 325 5.88 14.25 -4.81
N GLY A 326 4.81 14.69 -5.47
CA GLY A 326 4.61 16.09 -5.75
C GLY A 326 4.43 16.79 -4.41
N ASP A 327 5.53 17.33 -3.88
CA ASP A 327 5.43 18.58 -3.12
C ASP A 327 4.61 19.54 -4.00
N PRO A 328 3.60 20.25 -3.46
CA PRO A 328 2.82 21.18 -4.25
C PRO A 328 3.67 22.42 -4.55
N GLU A 329 4.62 22.31 -5.47
CA GLU A 329 5.12 23.48 -6.18
C GLU A 329 4.05 23.85 -7.21
N ASN A 330 3.15 24.73 -6.79
CA ASN A 330 2.55 25.70 -7.70
C ASN A 330 3.67 26.19 -8.65
N LYS A 331 3.53 25.91 -9.95
CA LYS A 331 4.25 26.64 -10.99
C LYS A 331 3.65 28.04 -11.10
N GLU A 332 3.74 28.79 -10.01
CA GLU A 332 3.82 30.25 -10.09
C GLU A 332 5.23 30.59 -10.61
N PRO A 333 5.44 31.78 -11.19
CA PRO A 333 6.75 32.15 -11.72
C PRO A 333 7.76 31.98 -10.59
N LYS A 334 8.82 31.17 -10.80
CA LYS A 334 9.93 31.05 -9.85
C LYS A 334 10.64 32.40 -9.80
N GLU A 335 10.11 33.33 -9.01
CA GLU A 335 10.86 34.42 -8.45
C GLU A 335 12.11 33.81 -7.82
N LYS A 336 13.27 34.37 -8.15
CA LYS A 336 14.59 33.90 -7.68
C LYS A 336 14.63 34.03 -6.15
N ARG A 337 14.11 33.04 -5.44
CA ARG A 337 14.30 32.87 -4.01
C ARG A 337 15.81 32.91 -3.78
N SER A 338 16.26 33.78 -2.89
CA SER A 338 17.68 33.99 -2.68
C SER A 338 18.33 32.67 -2.25
N LYS A 339 19.55 32.37 -2.73
CA LYS A 339 20.33 31.21 -2.27
C LYS A 339 20.41 31.16 -0.74
N ARG A 340 20.37 32.33 -0.10
CA ARG A 340 20.29 32.51 1.36
C ARG A 340 19.01 31.94 1.97
N ASP A 341 17.85 32.19 1.37
CA ASP A 341 16.55 31.70 1.86
C ASP A 341 16.47 30.18 1.81
N TYR A 342 17.01 29.58 0.75
CA TYR A 342 17.09 28.12 0.61
C TYR A 342 17.99 27.49 1.69
N ILE A 343 19.16 28.08 1.96
CA ILE A 343 20.06 27.60 3.01
C ILE A 343 19.40 27.69 4.38
N GLN A 344 18.69 28.79 4.66
CA GLN A 344 17.98 28.98 5.92
C GLN A 344 16.83 27.97 6.09
N GLU A 345 16.02 27.75 5.05
CA GLU A 345 14.95 26.74 5.08
C GLU A 345 15.51 25.32 5.24
N LYS A 346 16.66 25.01 4.63
CA LYS A 346 17.36 23.74 4.80
C LYS A 346 17.80 23.54 6.26
N GLN A 347 18.42 24.55 6.88
CA GLN A 347 18.81 24.49 8.29
C GLN A 347 17.61 24.33 9.22
N ARG A 348 16.50 25.03 8.96
CA ARG A 348 15.24 24.89 9.71
C ARG A 348 14.73 23.44 9.67
N ARG A 349 14.67 22.85 8.48
CA ARG A 349 14.24 21.45 8.30
C ARG A 349 15.16 20.45 9.00
N GLN A 350 16.48 20.68 8.93
CA GLN A 350 17.45 19.83 9.62
C GLN A 350 17.30 19.89 11.14
N GLU A 351 17.09 21.08 11.71
CA GLU A 351 16.88 21.22 13.16
C GLU A 351 15.55 20.62 13.61
N GLU A 352 14.47 20.77 12.82
CA GLU A 352 13.19 20.12 13.09
C GLU A 352 13.28 18.59 13.03
N GLN A 353 13.98 18.05 12.02
CA GLN A 353 14.26 16.62 11.92
C GLN A 353 15.12 16.12 13.10
N ARG A 354 16.17 16.86 13.45
CA ARG A 354 17.02 16.55 14.61
C ARG A 354 16.18 16.50 15.89
N LYS A 355 15.36 17.52 16.15
CA LYS A 355 14.43 17.53 17.29
C LYS A 355 13.53 16.30 17.27
N ARG A 356 12.94 15.96 16.12
CA ARG A 356 12.06 14.78 15.98
C ARG A 356 12.78 13.46 16.23
N HIS A 357 14.05 13.35 15.83
CA HIS A 357 14.88 12.19 16.11
C HIS A 357 15.24 12.06 17.59
N LEU A 358 15.49 13.18 18.30
CA LEU A 358 15.70 13.16 19.75
C LEU A 358 14.44 12.69 20.49
N GLU A 359 13.26 13.18 20.10
CA GLU A 359 11.99 12.72 20.66
C GLU A 359 11.79 11.22 20.41
N ALA A 360 12.06 10.75 19.20
CA ALA A 360 11.99 9.33 18.85
C ALA A 360 12.98 8.48 19.66
N ALA A 361 14.21 8.97 19.86
CA ALA A 361 15.24 8.31 20.65
C ALA A 361 14.83 8.18 22.12
N ALA A 362 14.24 9.24 22.70
CA ALA A 362 13.72 9.19 24.06
C ALA A 362 12.61 8.14 24.20
N LEU A 363 11.65 8.11 23.28
CA LEU A 363 10.56 7.13 23.27
C LEU A 363 11.07 5.68 23.10
N LEU A 364 12.10 5.47 22.28
CA LEU A 364 12.76 4.17 22.15
C LEU A 364 13.53 3.80 23.44
N GLY A 365 14.17 4.77 24.08
CA GLY A 365 14.91 4.60 25.34
C GLY A 365 14.05 4.10 26.50
N GLU A 366 12.74 4.36 26.49
CA GLU A 366 11.80 3.83 27.48
C GLU A 366 11.61 2.30 27.43
N ARG A 367 11.97 1.65 26.31
CA ARG A 367 11.86 0.19 26.09
C ARG A 367 10.48 -0.40 26.41
N ASN A 368 9.43 0.38 26.15
CA ASN A 368 8.06 0.05 26.52
C ASN A 368 7.10 -0.01 25.31
N ALA A 369 7.61 -0.28 24.10
CA ALA A 369 6.75 -0.36 22.92
C ALA A 369 5.75 -1.54 23.01
N ASP A 370 4.55 -1.34 22.47
CA ASP A 370 3.44 -2.30 22.47
C ASP A 370 3.52 -3.32 21.33
N GLY A 371 4.49 -3.17 20.43
CA GLY A 371 4.77 -4.18 19.42
C GLY A 371 5.79 -3.73 18.38
N LEU A 372 6.24 -4.69 17.58
CA LEU A 372 7.24 -4.49 16.54
C LEU A 372 6.78 -5.13 15.23
N ILE A 373 6.79 -4.35 14.15
CA ILE A 373 6.54 -4.83 12.78
C ILE A 373 7.79 -4.63 11.93
N VAL A 374 8.27 -5.69 11.29
CA VAL A 374 9.42 -5.65 10.37
C VAL A 374 8.99 -6.16 9.00
N ALA A 375 9.16 -5.35 7.95
CA ALA A 375 8.88 -5.74 6.57
C ALA A 375 9.81 -4.98 5.60
N SER A 376 10.98 -5.55 5.34
CA SER A 376 12.00 -4.88 4.55
C SER A 376 12.71 -5.81 3.57
N ARG A 377 13.50 -5.21 2.68
CA ARG A 377 14.42 -5.91 1.77
C ARG A 377 15.70 -6.42 2.44
N PHE A 378 15.92 -6.09 3.71
CA PHE A 378 17.12 -6.49 4.45
C PHE A 378 16.92 -7.83 5.16
N HIS A 379 18.04 -8.45 5.55
CA HIS A 379 18.01 -9.67 6.33
C HIS A 379 17.28 -9.44 7.68
N PRO A 380 16.25 -10.22 8.02
CA PRO A 380 15.40 -9.95 9.18
C PRO A 380 16.06 -10.27 10.53
N THR A 381 16.97 -11.26 10.59
CA THR A 381 17.60 -11.71 11.84
C THR A 381 18.27 -10.59 12.64
N PRO A 382 19.23 -9.80 12.09
CA PRO A 382 19.88 -8.75 12.86
C PRO A 382 18.92 -7.64 13.28
N LEU A 383 17.95 -7.29 12.43
CA LEU A 383 16.92 -6.31 12.77
C LEU A 383 16.13 -6.78 13.98
N LEU A 384 15.64 -8.02 13.98
CA LEU A 384 14.81 -8.50 15.05
C LEU A 384 15.58 -8.60 16.38
N LEU A 385 16.81 -9.10 16.36
CA LEU A 385 17.62 -9.26 17.57
C LEU A 385 17.92 -7.92 18.25
N SER A 386 18.14 -6.85 17.48
CA SER A 386 18.37 -5.51 18.03
C SER A 386 17.09 -4.79 18.40
N LEU A 387 16.02 -4.90 17.60
CA LEU A 387 14.82 -4.08 17.77
C LEU A 387 13.86 -4.60 18.84
N LEU A 388 13.93 -5.88 19.21
CA LEU A 388 13.13 -6.44 20.31
C LEU A 388 13.49 -5.83 21.68
N ASP A 389 14.69 -5.28 21.83
CA ASP A 389 15.15 -4.64 23.07
C ASP A 389 14.39 -3.36 23.43
N PHE A 390 13.64 -2.80 22.48
CA PHE A 390 12.77 -1.63 22.68
C PHE A 390 11.31 -2.02 22.99
N VAL A 391 10.97 -3.31 22.95
CA VAL A 391 9.59 -3.80 23.09
C VAL A 391 9.33 -4.27 24.50
N ALA A 392 8.21 -3.85 25.10
CA ALA A 392 7.82 -4.28 26.44
C ALA A 392 7.55 -5.80 26.48
N PRO A 393 7.64 -6.45 27.66
CA PRO A 393 7.18 -7.83 27.82
C PRO A 393 5.68 -8.00 27.52
N SER A 394 5.28 -9.21 27.12
CA SER A 394 3.91 -9.57 26.76
C SER A 394 3.35 -8.72 25.62
N ARG A 395 4.17 -8.48 24.59
CA ARG A 395 3.79 -7.72 23.38
C ARG A 395 4.10 -8.50 22.11
N PRO A 396 3.26 -8.40 21.08
CA PRO A 396 3.46 -9.12 19.84
C PRO A 396 4.57 -8.49 19.00
N PHE A 397 5.26 -9.33 18.24
CA PHE A 397 6.09 -8.90 17.12
C PHE A 397 5.76 -9.73 15.88
N VAL A 398 5.88 -9.12 14.70
CA VAL A 398 5.68 -9.78 13.42
C VAL A 398 6.77 -9.37 12.44
N VAL A 399 7.40 -10.36 11.84
CA VAL A 399 8.44 -10.19 10.83
C VAL A 399 7.99 -10.81 9.52
N TYR A 400 7.97 -9.99 8.48
CA TYR A 400 7.75 -10.40 7.12
C TYR A 400 9.08 -10.67 6.42
N CYS A 401 9.13 -11.74 5.63
CA CYS A 401 10.18 -11.96 4.64
C CYS A 401 9.57 -12.58 3.38
N GLN A 402 10.08 -12.18 2.21
CA GLN A 402 9.70 -12.79 0.94
C GLN A 402 10.13 -14.27 0.88
N TYR A 403 11.22 -14.63 1.57
CA TYR A 403 11.84 -15.95 1.56
C TYR A 403 11.69 -16.64 2.92
N LYS A 404 11.65 -17.97 2.93
CA LYS A 404 11.41 -18.76 4.15
C LYS A 404 12.69 -18.95 4.96
N GLU A 405 13.80 -19.14 4.27
CA GLU A 405 15.10 -19.51 4.82
C GLU A 405 15.63 -18.48 5.83
N PRO A 406 15.57 -17.16 5.58
CA PRO A 406 15.98 -16.15 6.57
C PRO A 406 15.15 -16.21 7.86
N LEU A 407 13.87 -16.60 7.77
CA LEU A 407 13.02 -16.72 8.95
C LEU A 407 13.28 -18.00 9.75
N LEU A 408 13.78 -19.07 9.12
CA LEU A 408 14.23 -20.27 9.82
C LEU A 408 15.48 -19.99 10.66
N GLU A 409 16.43 -19.23 10.10
CA GLU A 409 17.59 -18.75 10.84
C GLU A 409 17.15 -17.85 12.00
N CYS A 410 16.28 -16.86 11.71
CA CYS A 410 15.77 -15.93 12.70
C CYS A 410 15.04 -16.65 13.85
N TYR A 411 14.23 -17.67 13.54
CA TYR A 411 13.57 -18.52 14.53
C TYR A 411 14.58 -19.17 15.49
N THR A 412 15.66 -19.73 14.94
CA THR A 412 16.71 -20.38 15.72
C THR A 412 17.44 -19.37 16.61
N LYS A 413 17.81 -18.21 16.06
CA LYS A 413 18.49 -17.15 16.80
C LYS A 413 17.63 -16.52 17.90
N LEU A 414 16.33 -16.40 17.69
CA LEU A 414 15.40 -15.99 18.74
C LEU A 414 15.31 -17.00 19.88
N ARG A 415 15.34 -18.29 19.55
CA ARG A 415 15.34 -19.37 20.56
C ARG A 415 16.63 -19.36 21.37
N GLU A 416 17.78 -19.11 20.73
CA GLU A 416 19.07 -18.94 21.41
C GLU A 416 19.09 -17.70 22.32
N ARG A 417 18.62 -16.54 21.83
CA ARG A 417 18.55 -15.29 22.61
C ARG A 417 17.59 -15.38 23.80
N GLY A 418 16.48 -16.11 23.64
CA GLY A 418 15.38 -16.12 24.59
C GLY A 418 14.59 -14.80 24.61
N GLY A 419 13.76 -14.64 25.65
CA GLY A 419 12.87 -13.48 25.80
C GLY A 419 11.67 -13.46 24.85
N VAL A 420 11.36 -14.59 24.21
CA VAL A 420 10.19 -14.74 23.33
C VAL A 420 9.48 -16.07 23.55
N ILE A 421 8.17 -16.10 23.29
CA ILE A 421 7.32 -17.30 23.37
C ILE A 421 6.33 -17.36 22.20
N ASN A 422 5.75 -18.53 21.98
CA ASN A 422 4.76 -18.80 20.92
C ASN A 422 5.27 -18.43 19.52
N LEU A 423 6.54 -18.72 19.24
CA LEU A 423 7.14 -18.52 17.92
C LEU A 423 6.39 -19.35 16.88
N ARG A 424 5.85 -18.67 15.88
CA ARG A 424 5.10 -19.25 14.77
C ARG A 424 5.68 -18.75 13.45
N LEU A 425 6.22 -19.68 12.65
CA LEU A 425 6.49 -19.46 11.24
C LEU A 425 5.26 -19.85 10.43
N SER A 426 4.75 -18.96 9.61
CA SER A 426 3.50 -19.17 8.86
C SER A 426 3.52 -18.57 7.46
N GLU A 427 2.62 -19.08 6.64
CA GLU A 427 2.37 -18.71 5.26
C GLU A 427 0.85 -18.71 5.06
N THR A 428 0.34 -17.81 4.23
CA THR A 428 -1.06 -17.83 3.81
C THR A 428 -1.16 -18.11 2.32
N TRP A 429 -2.20 -18.84 1.95
CA TRP A 429 -2.56 -19.08 0.56
C TRP A 429 -3.91 -18.46 0.27
N LEU A 430 -4.01 -17.75 -0.86
CA LEU A 430 -5.22 -17.08 -1.26
C LEU A 430 -5.77 -17.69 -2.56
N ARG A 431 -7.07 -18.01 -2.57
CA ARG A 431 -7.79 -18.48 -3.74
C ARG A 431 -9.02 -17.60 -3.99
N ASN A 432 -9.10 -16.99 -5.16
CA ASN A 432 -10.27 -16.23 -5.59
C ASN A 432 -11.22 -17.12 -6.42
N TYR A 433 -12.52 -16.84 -6.33
CA TYR A 433 -13.55 -17.63 -7.00
C TYR A 433 -14.31 -16.76 -8.02
N GLN A 434 -14.73 -17.40 -9.10
CA GLN A 434 -15.83 -16.94 -9.93
C GLN A 434 -17.11 -17.56 -9.36
N VAL A 435 -18.10 -16.73 -9.07
CA VAL A 435 -19.40 -17.17 -8.58
C VAL A 435 -20.43 -16.59 -9.56
N LEU A 436 -20.90 -17.44 -10.46
CA LEU A 436 -21.91 -17.15 -11.48
C LEU A 436 -22.82 -18.37 -11.64
N PRO A 437 -24.10 -18.19 -11.97
CA PRO A 437 -25.01 -19.30 -12.26
C PRO A 437 -24.38 -20.28 -13.26
N ASP A 438 -24.35 -21.56 -12.87
CA ASP A 438 -23.80 -22.71 -13.62
C ASP A 438 -22.34 -22.56 -14.12
N ARG A 439 -21.60 -21.56 -13.61
CA ARG A 439 -20.25 -21.20 -14.05
C ARG A 439 -19.31 -20.89 -12.87
N SER A 440 -19.54 -21.53 -11.73
CA SER A 440 -18.79 -21.27 -10.50
C SER A 440 -17.55 -22.17 -10.39
N HIS A 441 -16.37 -21.56 -10.29
CA HIS A 441 -15.09 -22.27 -10.15
C HIS A 441 -13.99 -21.35 -9.60
N PRO A 442 -12.86 -21.88 -9.09
CA PRO A 442 -11.69 -21.08 -8.73
C PRO A 442 -11.10 -20.35 -9.95
N LYS A 443 -10.64 -19.10 -9.76
CA LYS A 443 -10.02 -18.29 -10.84
C LYS A 443 -8.51 -18.49 -10.93
N LEU A 444 -7.80 -18.39 -9.81
CA LEU A 444 -6.35 -18.55 -9.73
C LEU A 444 -5.99 -19.76 -8.87
N LEU A 445 -4.85 -20.36 -9.18
CA LEU A 445 -4.23 -21.39 -8.33
C LEU A 445 -3.67 -20.72 -7.08
N MET A 446 -3.76 -21.41 -5.94
CA MET A 446 -3.18 -20.96 -4.67
C MET A 446 -1.66 -20.84 -4.82
N SER A 447 -1.10 -19.69 -4.45
CA SER A 447 0.34 -19.45 -4.49
C SER A 447 0.90 -19.07 -3.13
N GLY A 448 2.10 -19.55 -2.82
CA GLY A 448 2.91 -19.16 -1.66
C GLY A 448 3.67 -17.84 -1.84
N GLY A 449 3.65 -17.26 -3.05
CA GLY A 449 4.39 -16.04 -3.40
C GLY A 449 3.90 -14.75 -2.74
N GLY A 450 3.11 -14.83 -1.66
CA GLY A 450 2.73 -13.67 -0.85
C GLY A 450 3.68 -13.37 0.30
N GLY A 451 4.68 -14.24 0.51
CA GLY A 451 5.70 -14.15 1.55
C GLY A 451 5.32 -14.85 2.85
N TYR A 452 6.28 -14.86 3.78
CA TYR A 452 6.27 -15.63 5.02
C TYR A 452 6.27 -14.70 6.23
N LEU A 453 5.65 -15.15 7.32
CA LEU A 453 5.60 -14.43 8.59
C LEU A 453 6.21 -15.25 9.71
N LEU A 454 7.11 -14.63 10.47
CA LEU A 454 7.54 -15.08 11.79
C LEU A 454 6.91 -14.17 12.84
N SER A 455 6.10 -14.74 13.72
CA SER A 455 5.42 -14.00 14.80
C SER A 455 5.65 -14.65 16.16
N GLY A 456 5.56 -13.86 17.23
CA GLY A 456 5.61 -14.35 18.60
C GLY A 456 5.27 -13.25 19.60
N PHE A 457 5.41 -13.55 20.89
CA PHE A 457 5.26 -12.60 21.98
C PHE A 457 6.57 -12.44 22.73
N THR A 458 6.89 -11.22 23.14
CA THR A 458 8.00 -10.95 24.06
C THR A 458 7.66 -11.44 25.47
N VAL A 459 8.66 -11.90 26.20
CA VAL A 459 8.56 -12.27 27.62
C VAL A 459 9.77 -11.73 28.37
N VAL A 460 9.65 -11.61 29.69
CA VAL A 460 10.79 -11.22 30.54
C VAL A 460 11.88 -12.28 30.43
N SER A 461 13.10 -11.86 30.10
CA SER A 461 14.27 -12.74 30.07
C SER A 461 14.63 -13.21 31.48
N ASP A 462 15.09 -14.46 31.61
CA ASP A 462 15.48 -15.01 32.92
C ASP A 462 16.67 -14.27 33.56
N SER A 463 17.53 -13.63 32.75
CA SER A 463 18.61 -12.76 33.23
C SER A 463 18.12 -11.56 34.04
N LEU A 464 16.94 -11.02 33.75
CA LEU A 464 16.35 -9.90 34.50
C LEU A 464 15.65 -10.35 35.79
N ARG A 465 15.30 -11.64 35.90
CA ARG A 465 14.75 -12.19 37.16
C ARG A 465 15.83 -12.33 38.24
N ALA A 466 17.09 -12.38 37.85
CA ALA A 466 18.22 -12.60 38.76
C ALA A 466 18.82 -11.31 39.35
N ASP A 467 18.43 -10.11 38.86
CA ASP A 467 18.98 -8.85 39.35
C ASP A 467 18.10 -8.22 40.46
N PRO A 468 18.53 -8.21 41.74
CA PRO A 468 17.74 -7.68 42.84
C PRO A 468 17.61 -6.15 42.83
N SER A 469 18.37 -5.44 41.98
CA SER A 469 18.39 -3.98 41.92
C SER A 469 17.19 -3.33 41.20
N LEU A 470 16.44 -4.10 40.39
CA LEU A 470 15.26 -3.62 39.64
C LEU A 470 13.91 -3.85 40.34
N LYS A 471 13.90 -4.40 41.56
CA LYS A 471 12.68 -4.59 42.37
C LYS A 471 12.07 -3.27 42.91
N SER A 472 12.73 -2.13 42.72
CA SER A 472 12.28 -0.84 43.30
C SER A 472 11.28 -0.06 42.43
N CYS A 473 10.96 -0.50 41.20
CA CYS A 473 10.04 0.24 40.31
C CYS A 473 8.69 -0.45 40.04
N THR A 474 8.42 -1.61 40.64
CA THR A 474 7.06 -2.16 40.69
C THR A 474 6.40 -1.74 42.00
N GLY A 475 5.39 -0.88 41.89
CA GLY A 475 4.61 -0.39 43.02
C GLY A 475 4.19 -1.51 43.96
N ALA A 476 4.20 -1.18 45.26
CA ALA A 476 3.80 -2.01 46.37
C ALA A 476 2.57 -2.87 46.06
N LEU A 477 2.81 -4.16 45.83
CA LEU A 477 1.83 -5.22 46.03
C LEU A 477 2.45 -6.15 47.07
N ASP A 478 1.81 -6.18 48.23
CA ASP A 478 2.20 -6.95 49.41
C ASP A 478 2.54 -8.41 49.07
N PRO A 479 3.62 -8.99 49.62
CA PRO A 479 3.88 -10.41 49.54
C PRO A 479 3.08 -11.13 50.62
N HIS A 480 1.76 -11.13 50.52
CA HIS A 480 0.91 -12.02 51.30
C HIS A 480 0.39 -13.15 50.40
N LYS A 481 0.99 -14.33 50.57
CA LYS A 481 0.51 -15.65 50.13
C LYS A 481 0.00 -15.76 48.68
N ALA A 482 0.93 -15.97 47.74
CA ALA A 482 0.61 -16.71 46.53
C ALA A 482 0.58 -18.20 46.85
N GLU A 483 -0.56 -18.66 47.40
CA GLU A 483 -0.90 -20.07 47.46
C GLU A 483 -1.34 -20.50 46.06
N GLU A 484 -0.65 -21.49 45.51
CA GLU A 484 -0.94 -22.12 44.22
C GLU A 484 -2.39 -22.62 44.22
N PRO A 485 -3.27 -22.24 43.27
CA PRO A 485 -4.63 -22.73 43.27
C PRO A 485 -4.61 -24.21 42.88
N ALA A 486 -4.88 -25.07 43.86
CA ALA A 486 -5.04 -26.49 43.65
C ALA A 486 -6.02 -26.76 42.49
N ALA A 487 -5.61 -27.62 41.56
CA ALA A 487 -6.40 -28.02 40.41
C ALA A 487 -7.77 -28.57 40.86
N LYS A 488 -8.83 -27.76 40.72
CA LYS A 488 -10.21 -28.23 40.85
C LYS A 488 -10.52 -29.15 39.68
N LYS A 489 -10.32 -30.45 39.88
CA LYS A 489 -11.03 -31.48 39.11
C LYS A 489 -12.52 -31.33 39.41
N GLN A 490 -13.23 -30.74 38.47
CA GLN A 490 -14.69 -30.67 38.48
C GLN A 490 -15.20 -32.08 38.18
N LYS A 491 -15.61 -32.81 39.24
CA LYS A 491 -16.26 -34.12 39.11
C LYS A 491 -17.68 -33.89 38.58
N CYS A 492 -17.95 -34.33 37.36
CA CYS A 492 -19.33 -34.46 36.87
C CYS A 492 -20.09 -35.33 37.87
N MET A 493 -21.19 -34.79 38.41
CA MET A 493 -22.19 -35.61 39.08
C MET A 493 -22.88 -36.45 38.00
N GLU A 494 -22.56 -37.74 37.98
CA GLU A 494 -23.44 -38.73 37.37
C GLU A 494 -24.73 -38.76 38.18
N SER A 495 -25.82 -38.43 37.50
CA SER A 495 -27.18 -38.76 37.89
C SER A 495 -27.31 -40.28 37.99
N ALA A 496 -27.60 -40.78 39.19
CA ALA A 496 -28.12 -42.13 39.40
C ALA A 496 -29.38 -42.03 40.26
N SER A 497 -30.49 -42.37 39.60
CA SER A 497 -31.61 -43.21 40.06
C SER A 497 -32.30 -42.91 41.39
#